data_AF-A0A3N4JRI0-F1
#
_entry.id   AF-A0A3N4JRI0-F1
#
_cell.length_a   1.000
_cell.length_b   1.000
_cell.length_c   1.000
_cell.angle_alpha   90.00
_cell.angle_beta   90.00
_cell.angle_gamma   90.00
#
_symmetry.space_group_name_H-M   'P 1'
#
loop_
_entity.id
_entity.type
_entity.pdbx_description
1 polymer ?
#
loop_
_entity_poly.entity_id
_entity_poly.type
_entity_poly.pdbx_seq_one_letter_code
_entity_poly.pdbx_strand_id
1 'polypeptide(L)'
;LKKDEIWHKVILHGIPTTSSFTTIETEIEEFNPGIHLPRLPRWLTTEAQCQNKAASAMVLTIAGKDTTDKALSKGLSLFGRKFKVQHYLAFGPDTQYNKCLAFGHYTSQCTRQTYCAICSQEHPTYLQTCGRSDFPIKSKTCLYTTTHCINCKDSHQATSQEC
;
A
#
# COMPACT_ATOMS: atom_id res chain seq x y z
N LEU A 1 -19.15 23.96 12.53
CA LEU A 1 -18.05 22.96 12.54
C LEU A 1 -17.74 22.57 11.11
N LYS A 2 -16.54 22.88 10.59
CA LYS A 2 -16.07 22.25 9.35
C LYS A 2 -15.85 20.77 9.67
N LYS A 3 -16.50 19.86 8.95
CA LYS A 3 -16.15 18.44 9.01
C LYS A 3 -14.71 18.32 8.49
N ASP A 4 -13.85 17.63 9.21
CA ASP A 4 -12.54 17.26 8.69
C ASP A 4 -12.75 16.45 7.41
N GLU A 5 -12.28 17.00 6.29
CA GLU A 5 -12.44 16.38 4.99
C GLU A 5 -11.40 15.27 4.84
N ILE A 6 -11.86 14.02 4.72
CA ILE A 6 -10.97 12.86 4.58
C ILE A 6 -10.43 12.83 3.15
N TRP A 7 -9.12 12.82 3.03
CA TRP A 7 -8.41 12.76 1.75
C TRP A 7 -7.89 11.36 1.47
N HIS A 8 -8.03 10.92 0.23
CA HIS A 8 -7.59 9.60 -0.21
C HIS A 8 -6.59 9.72 -1.34
N LYS A 9 -5.52 8.93 -1.26
CA LYS A 9 -4.52 8.84 -2.33
C LYS A 9 -4.91 7.76 -3.33
N VAL A 10 -4.75 8.07 -4.62
CA VAL A 10 -4.95 7.13 -5.71
C VAL A 10 -3.82 7.24 -6.74
N ILE A 11 -3.67 6.22 -7.58
CA ILE A 11 -2.68 6.16 -8.64
C ILE A 11 -3.39 6.25 -9.99
N LEU A 12 -2.91 7.13 -10.86
CA LEU A 12 -3.36 7.28 -12.25
C LEU A 12 -2.21 6.91 -13.18
N HIS A 13 -2.41 5.92 -14.05
CA HIS A 13 -1.35 5.42 -14.95
C HIS A 13 -1.47 6.00 -16.36
N GLY A 14 -0.35 6.06 -17.08
CA GLY A 14 -0.34 6.38 -18.50
C GLY A 14 -0.44 7.88 -18.81
N ILE A 15 -0.07 8.74 -17.86
CA ILE A 15 -0.08 10.19 -18.07
C ILE A 15 1.17 10.61 -18.83
N PRO A 16 1.05 11.40 -19.91
CA PRO A 16 2.20 11.92 -20.64
C PRO A 16 3.15 12.69 -19.72
N THR A 17 4.43 12.37 -19.77
CA THR A 17 5.45 13.02 -18.92
C THR A 17 5.71 14.48 -19.29
N THR A 18 5.27 14.88 -20.49
CA THR A 18 5.31 16.26 -20.98
C THR A 18 4.19 17.14 -20.41
N SER A 19 3.18 16.56 -19.75
CA SER A 19 2.08 17.30 -19.14
C SER A 19 2.53 17.96 -17.83
N SER A 20 2.21 19.24 -17.66
CA SER A 20 2.45 19.94 -16.40
C SER A 20 1.45 19.50 -15.32
N PHE A 21 1.85 19.55 -14.05
CA PHE A 21 0.97 19.15 -12.95
C PHE A 21 -0.28 20.03 -12.84
N THR A 22 -0.17 21.32 -13.12
CA THR A 22 -1.31 22.25 -13.10
C THR A 22 -2.29 21.96 -14.24
N THR A 23 -1.79 21.64 -15.45
CA THR A 23 -2.66 21.20 -16.55
C THR A 23 -3.45 19.95 -16.17
N ILE A 24 -2.81 18.96 -15.54
CA ILE A 24 -3.46 17.73 -15.09
C ILE A 24 -4.50 18.01 -14.00
N GLU A 25 -4.18 18.88 -13.03
CA GLU A 25 -5.11 19.29 -11.98
C GLU A 25 -6.36 19.94 -12.57
N THR A 26 -6.19 20.97 -13.39
CA THR A 26 -7.30 21.69 -14.05
C THR A 26 -8.17 20.73 -14.86
N GLU A 27 -7.56 19.87 -15.68
CA GLU A 27 -8.32 18.95 -16.52
C GLU A 27 -9.09 17.90 -15.73
N ILE A 28 -8.52 17.40 -14.61
CA ILE A 28 -9.25 16.48 -13.74
C ILE A 28 -10.47 17.16 -13.14
N GLU A 29 -10.32 18.36 -12.58
CA GLU A 29 -11.42 19.05 -11.91
C GLU A 29 -12.52 19.51 -12.89
N GLU A 30 -12.14 19.96 -14.09
CA GLU A 30 -13.10 20.40 -15.11
C GLU A 30 -13.90 19.23 -15.72
N PHE A 31 -13.24 18.11 -16.02
CA PHE A 31 -13.87 17.00 -16.76
C PHE A 31 -14.39 15.87 -15.88
N ASN A 32 -14.25 15.97 -14.55
CA ASN A 32 -14.76 14.99 -13.61
C ASN A 32 -15.62 15.66 -12.52
N PRO A 33 -16.91 15.95 -12.80
CA PRO A 33 -17.77 16.68 -11.88
C PRO A 33 -17.81 16.08 -10.47
N GLY A 34 -17.55 16.95 -9.48
CA GLY A 34 -17.52 16.60 -8.06
C GLY A 34 -16.16 16.07 -7.57
N ILE A 35 -15.13 16.02 -8.42
CA ILE A 35 -13.76 15.72 -7.99
C ILE A 35 -13.02 17.02 -7.74
N HIS A 36 -12.43 17.12 -6.55
CA HIS A 36 -11.52 18.18 -6.16
C HIS A 36 -10.22 17.55 -5.69
N LEU A 37 -9.09 18.14 -6.08
CA LEU A 37 -7.75 17.75 -5.68
C LEU A 37 -7.21 18.75 -4.66
N PRO A 38 -7.20 18.45 -3.35
CA PRO A 38 -6.70 19.37 -2.32
C PRO A 38 -5.18 19.61 -2.40
N ARG A 39 -4.48 18.83 -3.24
CA ARG A 39 -3.04 18.90 -3.43
C ARG A 39 -2.71 18.63 -4.88
N LEU A 40 -1.73 19.38 -5.36
CA LEU A 40 -1.18 19.22 -6.69
C LEU A 40 -0.75 17.76 -6.94
N PRO A 41 -1.04 17.20 -8.12
CA PRO A 41 -0.53 15.91 -8.54
C PRO A 41 1.00 15.83 -8.48
N ARG A 42 1.53 14.62 -8.27
CA ARG A 42 2.97 14.35 -8.36
C ARG A 42 3.24 13.04 -9.08
N TRP A 43 4.44 12.88 -9.62
CA TRP A 43 4.90 11.58 -10.11
C TRP A 43 5.01 10.56 -8.96
N LEU A 44 4.62 9.31 -9.27
CA LEU A 44 4.84 8.17 -8.37
C LEU A 44 6.33 7.81 -8.30
N THR A 45 7.01 7.89 -9.44
CA THR A 45 8.45 7.63 -9.60
C THR A 45 9.27 8.92 -9.51
N THR A 46 10.59 8.77 -9.38
CA THR A 46 11.50 9.91 -9.39
C THR A 46 11.54 10.57 -10.77
N GLU A 47 11.98 11.83 -10.83
CA GLU A 47 12.12 12.58 -12.08
C GLU A 47 13.07 11.86 -13.06
N ALA A 48 14.21 11.36 -12.58
CA ALA A 48 15.16 10.58 -13.39
C ALA A 48 14.52 9.34 -14.04
N GLN A 49 13.55 8.69 -13.36
CA GLN A 49 12.81 7.56 -13.91
C GLN A 49 11.71 7.97 -14.91
N CYS A 50 11.28 9.24 -14.89
CA CYS A 50 10.28 9.79 -15.81
C CYS A 50 10.89 10.39 -17.09
N GLN A 51 12.09 10.99 -17.01
CA GLN A 51 12.68 11.80 -18.09
C GLN A 51 12.72 11.15 -19.48
N ASN A 52 12.90 9.83 -19.56
CA ASN A 52 13.00 9.10 -20.83
C ASN A 52 11.74 8.31 -21.21
N LYS A 53 10.64 8.48 -20.48
CA LYS A 53 9.38 7.75 -20.72
C LYS A 53 8.37 8.65 -21.39
N ALA A 54 7.62 8.13 -22.36
CA ALA A 54 6.50 8.85 -22.96
C ALA A 54 5.34 9.07 -21.99
N ALA A 55 5.15 8.14 -21.05
CA ALA A 55 4.11 8.23 -20.03
C ALA A 55 4.57 7.62 -18.70
N SER A 56 4.00 8.11 -17.60
CA SER A 56 4.28 7.63 -16.25
C SER A 56 3.01 7.55 -15.38
N ALA A 57 3.17 7.16 -14.12
CA ALA A 57 2.11 7.08 -13.15
C ALA A 57 2.16 8.27 -12.18
N MET A 58 1.01 8.85 -11.88
CA MET A 58 0.84 9.95 -10.93
C MET A 58 0.11 9.52 -9.68
N VAL A 59 0.44 10.16 -8.57
CA VAL A 59 -0.32 10.08 -7.33
C VAL A 59 -1.21 11.30 -7.23
N LEU A 60 -2.51 11.07 -7.06
CA LEU A 60 -3.52 12.10 -6.84
C LEU A 60 -4.03 12.01 -5.40
N THR A 61 -4.42 13.16 -4.85
CA THR A 61 -5.12 13.24 -3.57
C THR A 61 -6.54 13.72 -3.85
N ILE A 62 -7.55 12.89 -3.61
CA ILE A 62 -8.96 13.20 -3.87
C ILE A 62 -9.67 13.45 -2.53
N ALA A 63 -10.48 14.50 -2.48
CA ALA A 63 -11.31 14.83 -1.33
C ALA A 63 -12.60 13.99 -1.31
N GLY A 64 -12.91 13.35 -0.18
CA GLY A 64 -14.13 12.56 0.01
C GLY A 64 -13.98 11.09 -0.41
N LYS A 65 -14.73 10.21 0.27
CA LYS A 65 -14.70 8.77 0.02
C LYS A 65 -15.50 8.39 -1.22
N ASP A 66 -16.74 8.87 -1.34
CA ASP A 66 -17.65 8.50 -2.43
C ASP A 66 -17.12 8.90 -3.81
N THR A 67 -16.49 10.08 -3.88
CA THR A 67 -15.79 10.60 -5.07
C THR A 67 -14.59 9.72 -5.44
N THR A 68 -13.81 9.31 -4.45
CA THR A 68 -12.67 8.39 -4.62
C THR A 68 -13.14 7.01 -5.11
N ASP A 69 -14.17 6.43 -4.50
CA ASP A 69 -14.72 5.12 -4.88
C ASP A 69 -15.32 5.16 -6.31
N LYS A 70 -15.95 6.28 -6.68
CA LYS A 70 -16.41 6.53 -8.05
C LYS A 70 -15.23 6.62 -9.02
N ALA A 71 -14.15 7.31 -8.67
CA ALA A 71 -12.94 7.41 -9.50
C ALA A 71 -12.28 6.04 -9.69
N LEU A 72 -12.21 5.23 -8.63
CA LEU A 72 -11.66 3.87 -8.67
C LEU A 72 -12.49 2.92 -9.55
N SER A 73 -13.81 3.00 -9.45
CA SER A 73 -14.72 2.13 -10.22
C SER A 73 -14.89 2.56 -11.68
N LYS A 74 -14.98 3.87 -11.94
CA LYS A 74 -15.29 4.41 -13.27
C LYS A 74 -14.07 4.93 -14.02
N GLY A 75 -12.95 5.22 -13.35
CA GLY A 75 -11.82 5.96 -13.91
C GLY A 75 -12.04 7.48 -13.94
N LEU A 76 -11.00 8.20 -14.36
CA LEU A 76 -11.01 9.65 -14.55
C LEU A 76 -10.93 9.99 -16.04
N SER A 77 -11.58 11.07 -16.45
CA SER A 77 -11.52 11.61 -17.80
C SER A 77 -10.44 12.70 -17.87
N LEU A 78 -9.46 12.52 -18.75
CA LEU A 78 -8.40 13.48 -19.07
C LEU A 78 -8.08 13.38 -20.57
N PHE A 79 -7.71 14.47 -21.22
CA PHE A 79 -7.34 14.55 -22.64
C PHE A 79 -8.37 13.90 -23.58
N GLY A 80 -9.66 14.02 -23.26
CA GLY A 80 -10.75 13.37 -23.98
C GLY A 80 -10.75 11.83 -23.89
N ARG A 81 -9.99 11.24 -22.98
CA ARG A 81 -9.86 9.79 -22.76
C ARG A 81 -10.15 9.42 -21.32
N LYS A 82 -10.46 8.15 -21.10
CA LYS A 82 -10.69 7.62 -19.75
C LYS A 82 -9.48 6.84 -19.26
N PHE A 83 -9.00 7.20 -18.08
CA PHE A 83 -7.85 6.61 -17.41
C PHE A 83 -8.28 5.78 -16.20
N LYS A 84 -7.68 4.60 -16.07
CA LYS A 84 -7.92 3.71 -14.94
C LYS A 84 -7.22 4.26 -13.69
N VAL A 85 -7.97 4.33 -12.60
CA VAL A 85 -7.47 4.69 -11.28
C VAL A 85 -7.21 3.41 -10.47
N GLN A 86 -6.18 3.41 -9.65
CA GLN A 86 -5.87 2.33 -8.72
C GLN A 86 -5.72 2.87 -7.29
N HIS A 87 -5.91 1.99 -6.31
CA HIS A 87 -5.62 2.32 -4.92
C HIS A 87 -4.13 2.66 -4.75
N TYR A 88 -3.86 3.74 -4.01
CA TYR A 88 -2.52 3.98 -3.51
C TYR A 88 -2.26 3.05 -2.33
N LEU A 89 -1.36 2.10 -2.50
CA LEU A 89 -0.91 1.24 -1.41
C LEU A 89 0.35 1.86 -0.82
N ALA A 90 0.26 2.28 0.45
CA ALA A 90 1.41 2.80 1.19
C ALA A 90 2.32 1.64 1.58
N PHE A 91 3.21 1.24 0.68
CA PHE A 91 4.34 0.38 1.00
C PHE A 91 5.57 1.26 1.17
N GLY A 92 6.06 1.34 2.40
CA GLY A 92 7.34 1.96 2.71
C GLY A 92 8.43 0.90 2.91
N PRO A 93 9.70 1.32 3.02
CA PRO A 93 10.78 0.47 3.51
C PRO A 93 10.40 -0.25 4.81
N ASP A 94 9.65 0.43 5.69
CA ASP A 94 9.27 -0.06 7.02
C ASP A 94 8.00 -0.91 7.01
N THR A 95 7.36 -1.13 5.85
CA THR A 95 6.17 -1.97 5.78
C THR A 95 6.55 -3.43 5.75
N GLN A 96 6.24 -4.15 6.84
CA GLN A 96 6.40 -5.60 6.92
C GLN A 96 5.26 -6.33 6.21
N TYR A 97 5.59 -7.35 5.42
CA TYR A 97 4.57 -8.21 4.84
C TYR A 97 4.34 -9.46 5.69
N ASN A 98 3.10 -9.67 6.15
CA ASN A 98 2.74 -10.77 7.07
C ASN A 98 3.01 -12.19 6.56
N LYS A 99 3.11 -12.40 5.24
CA LYS A 99 3.39 -13.73 4.69
C LYS A 99 4.84 -14.13 4.90
N CYS A 100 5.77 -13.32 4.41
CA CYS A 100 7.20 -13.63 4.43
C CYS A 100 7.97 -12.94 5.55
N LEU A 101 7.29 -12.07 6.31
CA LEU A 101 7.79 -11.29 7.45
C LEU A 101 8.91 -10.29 7.13
N ALA A 102 9.27 -10.15 5.85
CA ALA A 102 10.28 -9.21 5.42
C ALA A 102 9.69 -7.81 5.15
N PHE A 103 10.58 -6.83 5.23
CA PHE A 103 10.29 -5.42 5.00
C PHE A 103 10.52 -5.01 3.53
N GLY A 104 10.03 -3.82 3.16
CA GLY A 104 10.48 -3.08 1.98
C GLY A 104 10.18 -3.68 0.60
N HIS A 105 9.16 -4.54 0.47
CA HIS A 105 8.78 -5.08 -0.84
C HIS A 105 7.27 -5.03 -1.08
N TYR A 106 6.90 -5.00 -2.36
CA TYR A 106 5.50 -4.96 -2.77
C TYR A 106 4.83 -6.32 -2.57
N THR A 107 3.72 -6.34 -1.84
CA THR A 107 3.05 -7.59 -1.42
C THR A 107 2.59 -8.45 -2.59
N SER A 108 2.09 -7.84 -3.67
CA SER A 108 1.66 -8.59 -4.87
C SER A 108 2.82 -9.22 -5.65
N GLN A 109 4.06 -8.81 -5.39
CA GLN A 109 5.26 -9.35 -6.03
C GLN A 109 6.00 -10.31 -5.09
N CYS A 110 5.46 -10.57 -3.90
CA CYS A 110 6.09 -11.44 -2.93
C CYS A 110 5.96 -12.91 -3.33
N THR A 111 7.02 -13.44 -3.93
CA THR A 111 7.18 -14.87 -4.25
C THR A 111 7.76 -15.68 -3.09
N ARG A 112 8.12 -15.03 -1.98
CA ARG A 112 8.75 -15.69 -0.82
C ARG A 112 7.79 -16.66 -0.12
N GLN A 113 8.40 -17.64 0.54
CA GLN A 113 7.73 -18.60 1.41
C GLN A 113 6.94 -17.92 2.54
N THR A 114 5.98 -18.65 3.11
CA THR A 114 5.23 -18.18 4.29
C THR A 114 5.95 -18.61 5.56
N TYR A 115 6.19 -17.68 6.47
CA TYR A 115 6.85 -17.96 7.74
C TYR A 115 5.98 -17.56 8.93
N CYS A 116 6.16 -18.27 10.04
CA CYS A 116 5.46 -17.98 11.28
C CYS A 116 6.07 -16.78 11.98
N ALA A 117 5.26 -15.77 12.30
CA ALA A 117 5.70 -14.58 13.02
C ALA A 117 6.22 -14.87 14.44
N ILE A 118 5.93 -16.06 14.98
CA ILE A 118 6.28 -16.46 16.34
C ILE A 118 7.57 -17.27 16.37
N CYS A 119 7.67 -18.35 15.59
CA CYS A 119 8.76 -19.32 15.67
C CYS A 119 9.68 -19.35 14.44
N SER A 120 9.46 -18.47 13.45
CA SER A 120 10.22 -18.41 12.18
C SER A 120 10.15 -19.66 11.29
N GLN A 121 9.34 -20.67 11.62
CA GLN A 121 9.21 -21.89 10.81
C GLN A 121 8.28 -21.68 9.60
N GLU A 122 8.41 -22.53 8.59
CA GLU A 122 7.63 -22.47 7.34
C GLU A 122 6.19 -22.95 7.55
N HIS A 123 5.36 -22.08 8.13
CA HIS A 123 3.92 -22.22 8.18
C HIS A 123 3.27 -20.86 8.50
N PRO A 124 1.99 -20.66 8.13
CA PRO A 124 1.24 -19.51 8.60
C PRO A 124 1.15 -19.43 10.13
N THR A 125 1.21 -18.22 10.69
CA THR A 125 1.09 -17.96 12.14
C THR A 125 -0.20 -18.55 12.72
N TYR A 126 -1.29 -18.61 11.95
CA TYR A 126 -2.56 -19.16 12.45
C TYR A 126 -2.51 -20.66 12.75
N LEU A 127 -1.58 -21.40 12.13
CA LEU A 127 -1.35 -22.82 12.40
C LEU A 127 -0.43 -23.09 13.59
N GLN A 128 0.21 -22.06 14.15
CA GLN A 128 1.06 -22.23 15.32
C GLN A 128 0.23 -22.72 16.52
N THR A 129 0.64 -23.85 17.09
CA THR A 129 0.03 -24.45 18.29
C THR A 129 1.06 -24.64 19.39
N CYS A 130 0.75 -24.20 20.61
CA CYS A 130 1.51 -24.57 21.80
C CYS A 130 1.17 -26.02 22.17
N GLY A 131 2.08 -26.97 21.91
CA GLY A 131 1.86 -28.41 22.10
C GLY A 131 1.99 -28.91 23.54
N ARG A 132 2.22 -28.02 24.51
CA ARG A 132 2.50 -28.37 25.93
C ARG A 132 1.44 -27.90 26.92
N SER A 133 0.41 -27.17 26.47
CA SER A 133 -0.71 -26.79 27.33
C SER A 133 -1.82 -27.83 27.24
N ASP A 134 -2.49 -28.10 28.37
CA ASP A 134 -3.65 -29.00 28.46
C ASP A 134 -4.79 -28.62 27.50
N PHE A 135 -4.74 -27.40 26.96
CA PHE A 135 -5.55 -26.91 25.85
C PHE A 135 -4.63 -26.34 24.75
N PRO A 136 -4.65 -26.85 23.51
CA PRO A 136 -3.83 -26.30 22.44
C PRO A 136 -4.28 -24.87 22.09
N ILE A 137 -3.47 -23.89 22.46
CA ILE A 137 -3.72 -22.48 22.12
C ILE A 137 -3.16 -22.22 20.72
N LYS A 138 -4.04 -21.80 19.79
CA LYS A 138 -3.67 -21.44 18.42
C LYS A 138 -3.25 -19.98 18.31
N SER A 139 -2.26 -19.71 17.48
CA SER A 139 -1.87 -18.36 17.03
C SER A 139 -1.44 -17.39 18.16
N LYS A 140 -1.11 -17.91 19.35
CA LYS A 140 -0.66 -17.13 20.51
C LYS A 140 0.59 -17.75 21.11
N THR A 141 1.39 -16.91 21.77
CA THR A 141 2.50 -17.33 22.61
C THR A 141 1.98 -17.85 23.95
N CYS A 142 2.54 -18.97 24.39
CA CYS A 142 2.41 -19.51 25.75
C CYS A 142 3.78 -19.45 26.44
N LEU A 143 3.86 -19.74 27.74
CA LEU A 143 5.12 -19.80 28.49
C LEU A 143 6.16 -20.77 27.90
N TYR A 144 5.72 -21.76 27.11
CA TYR A 144 6.57 -22.74 26.44
C TYR A 144 6.86 -22.43 24.97
N THR A 145 6.37 -21.30 24.46
CA THR A 145 6.60 -20.92 23.06
C THR A 145 7.94 -20.22 22.94
N THR A 146 8.90 -20.87 22.30
CA THR A 146 10.14 -20.20 21.90
C THR A 146 9.85 -19.24 20.75
N THR A 147 10.04 -17.94 21.02
CA THR A 147 9.99 -16.90 19.98
C THR A 147 11.33 -16.79 19.27
N HIS A 148 11.27 -16.65 17.96
CA HIS A 148 12.45 -16.40 17.13
C HIS A 148 12.05 -15.47 16.00
N CYS A 149 12.81 -14.39 15.82
CA CYS A 149 12.61 -13.42 14.75
C CYS A 149 13.40 -13.82 13.50
N ILE A 150 12.74 -13.90 12.34
CA ILE A 150 13.42 -14.24 11.08
C ILE A 150 14.30 -13.10 10.55
N ASN A 151 14.05 -11.85 10.98
CA ASN A 151 14.74 -10.67 10.48
C ASN A 151 16.05 -10.39 11.26
N CYS A 152 15.99 -10.33 12.59
CA CYS A 152 17.15 -10.03 13.45
C CYS A 152 17.75 -11.25 14.16
N LYS A 153 17.07 -12.40 14.16
CA LYS A 153 17.45 -13.64 14.86
C LYS A 153 17.40 -13.57 16.39
N ASP A 154 16.82 -12.50 16.95
CA ASP A 154 16.60 -12.36 18.38
C ASP A 154 15.34 -13.08 18.88
N SER A 155 15.22 -13.17 20.21
CA SER A 155 14.18 -13.94 20.91
C SER A 155 12.85 -13.20 21.05
N HIS A 156 12.38 -12.54 19.98
CA HIS A 156 11.07 -11.89 19.93
C HIS A 156 10.29 -12.29 18.67
N GLN A 157 9.02 -11.91 18.60
CA GLN A 157 8.20 -12.11 17.40
C GLN A 157 8.67 -11.21 16.26
N ALA A 158 8.58 -11.68 15.02
CA ALA A 158 8.98 -10.90 13.85
C ALA A 158 8.20 -9.59 13.69
N THR A 159 7.00 -9.49 14.26
CA THR A 159 6.14 -8.29 14.24
C THR A 159 6.35 -7.36 15.44
N SER A 160 7.34 -7.64 16.30
CA SER A 160 7.70 -6.76 17.43
C SER A 160 8.27 -5.44 16.94
N GLN A 161 8.02 -4.35 17.67
CA GLN A 161 8.69 -3.05 17.44
C GLN A 161 10.17 -3.06 17.84
N GLU A 162 10.61 -4.11 18.53
CA GLU A 162 12.02 -4.37 18.85
C GLU A 162 12.84 -4.78 17.62
N CYS A 163 12.16 -5.13 16.51
CA CYS A 163 12.77 -5.60 15.27
C CYS A 163 13.36 -4.46 14.42
#